data_AF-A0A502GEP6-F1
#
_entry.id   AF-A0A502GEP6-F1
#
_cell.length_a   1.000
_cell.length_b   1.000
_cell.length_c   1.000
_cell.angle_alpha   90.00
_cell.angle_beta   90.00
_cell.angle_gamma   90.00
#
_symmetry.space_group_name_H-M   'P 1'
#
loop_
_entity.id
_entity.type
_entity.pdbx_description
1 polymer ?
#
loop_
_entity_poly.entity_id
_entity_poly.type
_entity_poly.pdbx_seq_one_letter_code
_entity_poly.pdbx_strand_id
1 'polypeptide(L)'
;MTAMTRKRSFTTTRTNREWMMSIIKESGSNNRLHYLRVSDEVCKARLRTRNAEGAHEFSATDQQFELITSYLSGPIIDEGFSVIEYS
;
A
#
# COMPACT_ATOMS: atom_id res chain seq x y z
N MET A 1 -17.27 18.08 3.63
CA MET A 1 -16.38 17.35 2.69
C MET A 1 -15.78 16.20 3.44
N THR A 2 -16.33 14.99 3.25
CA THR A 2 -15.87 13.79 3.95
C THR A 2 -14.53 13.38 3.37
N ALA A 3 -13.48 13.38 4.20
CA ALA A 3 -12.15 12.89 3.83
C ALA A 3 -12.30 11.47 3.28
N MET A 4 -11.98 11.29 2.01
CA MET A 4 -12.09 10.01 1.32
C MET A 4 -10.94 9.14 1.83
N THR A 5 -11.18 8.39 2.90
CA THR A 5 -10.17 7.46 3.45
C THR A 5 -9.94 6.34 2.44
N ARG A 6 -9.00 6.52 1.51
CA ARG A 6 -8.62 5.48 0.56
C ARG A 6 -7.68 4.52 1.27
N LYS A 7 -8.27 3.43 1.76
CA LYS A 7 -7.56 2.32 2.40
C LYS A 7 -6.61 1.69 1.37
N ARG A 8 -5.28 1.79 1.50
CA ARG A 8 -4.34 1.29 0.48
C ARG A 8 -3.08 0.67 1.07
N SER A 9 -2.67 -0.46 0.47
CA SER A 9 -1.41 -1.16 0.77
C SER A 9 -0.28 -0.48 0.01
N PHE A 10 0.87 -0.28 0.65
CA PHE A 10 2.08 0.08 -0.08
C PHE A 10 2.46 -1.13 -0.98
N THR A 11 2.68 -0.86 -2.27
CA THR A 11 3.33 -1.73 -3.28
C THR A 11 2.67 -3.03 -3.77
N THR A 12 1.35 -3.27 -3.64
CA THR A 12 0.73 -4.47 -4.23
C THR A 12 -0.59 -4.21 -4.96
N THR A 13 -0.69 -4.64 -6.23
CA THR A 13 -1.97 -4.78 -6.94
C THR A 13 -2.64 -6.11 -6.55
N ARG A 14 -3.93 -6.26 -6.84
CA ARG A 14 -4.64 -7.54 -6.62
C ARG A 14 -3.94 -8.70 -7.34
N THR A 15 -3.54 -8.52 -8.60
CA THR A 15 -2.85 -9.56 -9.38
C THR A 15 -1.51 -9.94 -8.75
N ASN A 16 -0.76 -8.97 -8.19
CA ASN A 16 0.46 -9.28 -7.44
C ASN A 16 0.17 -10.15 -6.22
N ARG A 17 -0.92 -9.88 -5.49
CA ARG A 17 -1.31 -10.65 -4.31
C ARG A 17 -1.84 -12.04 -4.65
N GLU A 18 -2.54 -12.20 -5.77
CA GLU A 18 -2.95 -13.51 -6.29
C GLU A 18 -1.73 -14.37 -6.61
N TRP A 19 -0.72 -13.81 -7.27
CA TRP A 19 0.55 -14.49 -7.52
C TRP A 19 1.33 -14.82 -6.23
N MET A 20 1.38 -13.90 -5.25
CA MET A 20 1.98 -14.19 -3.95
C MET A 20 1.26 -15.35 -3.25
N MET A 21 -0.07 -15.39 -3.32
CA MET A 21 -0.87 -16.45 -2.72
C MET A 21 -0.65 -17.81 -3.41
N SER A 22 -0.35 -17.86 -4.72
CA SER A 22 0.00 -19.13 -5.37
C SER A 22 1.30 -19.71 -4.81
N ILE A 23 2.31 -18.87 -4.57
CA ILE A 23 3.58 -19.29 -3.96
C ILE A 23 3.38 -19.78 -2.52
N ILE A 24 2.55 -19.08 -1.75
CA ILE A 24 2.21 -19.48 -0.37
C ILE A 24 1.54 -20.84 -0.35
N LYS A 25 0.58 -21.09 -1.26
CA LYS A 25 -0.12 -22.37 -1.37
C LYS A 25 0.83 -23.50 -1.76
N GLU A 26 1.72 -23.27 -2.72
CA GLU A 26 2.71 -24.27 -3.17
C GLU A 26 3.72 -24.61 -2.06
N SER A 27 4.18 -23.59 -1.33
CA SER A 27 5.15 -23.77 -0.25
C SER A 27 4.56 -24.31 1.06
N GLY A 28 3.23 -24.28 1.23
CA GLY A 28 2.55 -24.65 2.48
C GLY A 28 2.92 -23.76 3.68
N SER A 29 3.58 -22.63 3.44
CA SER A 29 4.10 -21.76 4.49
C SER A 29 3.02 -20.85 5.08
N ASN A 30 3.20 -20.47 6.34
CA ASN A 30 2.38 -19.44 6.95
C ASN A 30 2.60 -18.09 6.26
N ASN A 31 1.56 -17.26 6.17
CA ASN A 31 1.62 -15.94 5.58
C ASN A 31 1.05 -14.88 6.53
N ARG A 32 1.55 -13.64 6.41
CA ARG A 32 0.98 -12.44 7.04
C ARG A 32 1.08 -11.26 6.09
N LEU A 33 -0.02 -10.55 5.89
CA LEU A 33 -0.07 -9.32 5.09
C LEU A 33 -0.21 -8.11 6.01
N HIS A 34 0.83 -7.28 6.04
CA HIS A 34 0.83 -6.04 6.82
C HIS A 34 0.18 -4.92 6.02
N TYR A 35 -0.91 -4.37 6.55
CA TYR A 35 -1.75 -3.38 5.88
C TYR A 35 -1.76 -2.06 6.65
N LEU A 36 -1.33 -0.99 5.98
CA LEU A 36 -1.32 0.36 6.56
C LEU A 36 -2.57 1.13 6.12
N ARG A 37 -3.48 1.40 7.05
CA ARG A 37 -4.66 2.25 6.83
C ARG A 37 -4.38 3.69 7.25
N VAL A 38 -3.45 4.30 6.52
CA VAL A 38 -3.07 5.71 6.71
C VAL A 38 -3.75 6.56 5.64
N SER A 39 -4.19 7.78 5.99
CA SER A 39 -4.85 8.66 5.04
C SER A 39 -3.88 9.23 3.98
N ASP A 40 -4.41 9.61 2.82
CA ASP A 40 -3.62 10.20 1.74
C ASP A 40 -2.96 11.52 2.18
N GLU A 41 -3.62 12.29 3.04
CA GLU A 41 -3.09 13.54 3.61
C GLU A 41 -1.84 13.28 4.46
N VAL A 42 -1.87 12.26 5.32
CA VAL A 42 -0.71 11.87 6.14
C VAL A 42 0.41 11.34 5.25
N CYS A 43 0.08 10.51 4.25
CA CYS A 43 1.05 9.99 3.30
C CYS A 43 1.74 11.10 2.50
N LYS A 44 0.99 12.08 1.98
CA LYS A 44 1.54 13.24 1.26
C LYS A 44 2.36 14.14 2.17
N ALA A 45 1.94 14.36 3.41
CA ALA A 45 2.73 15.12 4.37
C ALA A 45 4.12 14.48 4.57
N ARG A 46 4.15 13.16 4.81
CA ARG A 46 5.40 12.40 4.94
C ARG A 46 6.23 12.40 3.65
N LEU A 47 5.60 12.28 2.48
CA LEU A 47 6.27 12.37 1.19
C LEU A 47 6.98 13.72 1.02
N ARG A 48 6.30 14.83 1.31
CA ARG A 48 6.87 16.17 1.21
C ARG A 48 8.04 16.38 2.16
N THR A 49 7.93 15.90 3.40
CA THR A 49 9.04 15.91 4.37
C THR A 49 10.24 15.17 3.80
N ARG A 50 10.06 13.94 3.32
CA ARG A 50 11.14 13.12 2.75
C ARG A 50 11.76 13.74 1.50
N ASN A 51 10.94 14.35 0.63
CA ASN A 51 11.45 15.06 -0.55
C ASN A 51 12.30 16.28 -0.16
N ALA A 52 11.92 17.01 0.91
CA ALA A 52 12.66 18.16 1.41
C ALA A 52 13.97 17.78 2.11
N GLU A 53 14.03 16.60 2.75
CA GLU A 53 15.25 16.07 3.36
C GLU A 53 16.35 15.78 2.34
N GLY A 54 16.00 15.46 1.09
CA GLY A 54 16.97 15.24 0.02
C GLY A 54 17.89 14.02 0.22
N ALA A 55 17.53 13.10 1.12
CA ALA A 55 18.32 11.92 1.46
C ALA A 55 18.38 10.84 0.35
N HIS A 56 17.60 11.01 -0.72
CA HIS A 56 17.57 10.12 -1.89
C HIS A 56 17.24 10.90 -3.18
N GLU A 57 17.62 10.34 -4.33
CA GLU A 57 17.42 10.96 -5.66
C GLU A 57 15.95 11.08 -6.09
N PHE A 58 15.03 10.40 -5.40
CA PHE A 58 13.61 10.43 -5.71
C PHE A 58 12.92 11.67 -5.10
N SER A 59 12.06 12.32 -5.87
CA SER A 59 11.30 13.49 -5.41
C SER A 59 9.90 13.50 -6.02
N ALA A 60 9.12 12.46 -5.75
CA ALA A 60 7.80 12.29 -6.36
C ALA A 60 6.86 13.45 -6.00
N THR A 61 6.16 13.98 -7.00
CA THR A 61 5.16 15.04 -6.82
C THR A 61 3.86 14.48 -6.24
N ASP A 62 3.02 15.36 -5.69
CA ASP A 62 1.66 15.00 -5.26
C ASP A 62 0.83 14.39 -6.41
N GLN A 63 1.00 14.87 -7.65
CA GLN A 63 0.30 14.32 -8.82
C GLN A 63 0.78 12.91 -9.16
N GLN A 64 2.10 12.67 -9.07
CA GLN A 64 2.67 11.34 -9.26
C GLN A 64 2.21 10.39 -8.14
N PHE A 65 2.14 10.87 -6.90
CA PHE A 65 1.57 10.09 -5.79
C PHE A 65 0.14 9.66 -6.08
N GLU A 66 -0.72 10.58 -6.53
CA GLU A 66 -2.11 10.26 -6.89
C GLU A 66 -2.18 9.22 -8.01
N LEU A 67 -1.39 9.39 -9.08
CA LEU A 67 -1.34 8.46 -10.20
C LEU A 67 -0.90 7.07 -9.73
N ILE A 68 0.24 6.98 -9.04
CA ILE A 68 0.79 5.71 -8.57
C ILE A 68 -0.19 5.00 -7.63
N THR A 69 -0.74 5.74 -6.66
CA THR A 69 -1.65 5.15 -5.69
C THR A 69 -3.00 4.79 -6.29
N SER A 70 -3.41 5.37 -7.42
CA SER A 70 -4.66 5.04 -8.12
C SER A 70 -4.78 3.56 -8.48
N TYR A 71 -3.65 2.91 -8.79
CA TYR A 71 -3.56 1.50 -9.11
C TYR A 71 -3.63 0.57 -7.89
N LEU A 72 -3.60 1.12 -6.67
CA LEU A 72 -3.53 0.37 -5.43
C LEU A 72 -4.92 0.17 -4.80
N SER A 73 -5.18 -1.07 -4.38
CA SER A 73 -6.37 -1.48 -3.63
C SER A 73 -5.96 -2.22 -2.36
N GLY A 74 -6.75 -2.04 -1.29
CA GLY A 74 -6.59 -2.83 -0.06
C GLY A 74 -6.85 -4.32 -0.27
N PRO A 75 -6.43 -5.18 0.67
CA PRO A 75 -6.76 -6.60 0.63
C PRO A 75 -8.26 -6.81 0.83
N ILE A 76 -8.82 -7.81 0.15
CA ILE A 76 -10.16 -8.33 0.41
C ILE A 76 -10.08 -9.68 1.12
N ILE A 77 -11.15 -10.03 1.86
CA ILE A 77 -11.23 -11.24 2.69
C ILE A 77 -10.95 -12.51 1.86
N ASP A 78 -11.44 -12.55 0.62
CA ASP A 78 -11.34 -13.72 -0.27
C ASP A 78 -9.92 -14.00 -0.78
N GLU A 79 -8.95 -13.12 -0.50
CA GLU A 79 -7.56 -13.33 -0.91
C GLU A 79 -6.83 -14.38 -0.06
N GLY A 80 -7.34 -14.72 1.13
CA GLY A 80 -6.81 -15.78 1.98
C GLY A 80 -5.56 -15.42 2.79
N PHE A 81 -5.19 -14.14 2.85
CA PHE A 81 -4.08 -13.67 3.68
C PHE A 81 -4.46 -13.55 5.16
N SER A 82 -3.51 -13.81 6.06
CA SER A 82 -3.62 -13.37 7.46
C SER A 82 -3.26 -11.89 7.55
N VAL A 83 -4.26 -11.00 7.55
CA VAL A 83 -4.03 -9.55 7.51
C VAL A 83 -3.81 -8.97 8.91
N ILE A 84 -2.76 -8.17 9.06
CA ILE A 84 -2.52 -7.32 10.24
C ILE A 84 -2.67 -5.86 9.81
N GLU A 85 -3.58 -5.14 10.44
CA GLU A 85 -3.88 -3.74 10.10
C GLU A 85 -3.22 -2.77 11.10
N TYR A 86 -2.64 -1.69 10.57
CA TYR A 86 -2.08 -0.57 11.34
C TYR A 86 -2.72 0.74 10.88
N SER A 87 -2.87 1.70 11.79
CA SER A 87 -3.47 3.03 11.55
C SER A 87 -2.47 4.13 11.85
#